data_AF-X1SWP0-F1
#
_entry.id   AF-X1SWP0-F1
#
_cell.length_a   1.000
_cell.length_b   1.000
_cell.length_c   1.000
_cell.angle_alpha   90.00
_cell.angle_beta   90.00
_cell.angle_gamma   90.00
#
_symmetry.space_group_name_H-M   'P 1'
#
loop_
_entity.id
_entity.type
_entity.pdbx_description
1 polymer ?
#
loop_
_entity_poly.entity_id
_entity_poly.type
_entity_poly.pdbx_seq_one_letter_code
_entity_poly.pdbx_strand_id
1 'polypeptide(L)' 'MGPIADVLIEEAVTDLDHSKGEFPRHRAAELVNLLASEIRREEKRIVFQQNMVKKIKEIGA' A
#
# COMPACT_ATOMS: atom_id res chain seq x y z
N MET A 1 11.06 -5.66 3.11
CA MET A 1 10.09 -5.81 2.00
C MET A 1 10.88 -6.32 0.81
N GLY A 2 10.45 -7.38 0.15
CA GLY A 2 11.16 -7.91 -1.03
C GLY A 2 10.94 -7.01 -2.25
N PRO A 3 11.77 -7.11 -3.30
CA PRO A 3 11.69 -6.27 -4.49
C PRO A 3 10.31 -6.31 -5.19
N ILE A 4 9.59 -7.43 -5.07
CA ILE A 4 8.22 -7.56 -5.59
C ILE A 4 7.25 -6.58 -4.91
N ALA A 5 7.45 -6.27 -3.62
CA ALA A 5 6.54 -5.38 -2.89
C ALA A 5 6.60 -3.94 -3.43
N ASP A 6 7.77 -3.48 -3.88
CA ASP A 6 7.90 -2.12 -4.41
C ASP A 6 7.24 -1.98 -5.79
N VAL A 7 7.24 -3.05 -6.59
CA VAL A 7 6.54 -3.13 -7.90
C VAL A 7 5.03 -3.12 -7.69
N LEU A 8 4.51 -3.95 -6.78
CA LEU A 8 3.07 -4.00 -6.48
C LEU A 8 2.52 -2.65 -5.98
N ILE A 9 3.31 -1.93 -5.18
CA ILE A 9 2.93 -0.58 -4.73
C ILE A 9 2.91 0.40 -5.92
N GLU A 10 3.82 0.28 -6.88
CA GLU A 10 3.85 1.10 -8.09
C GLU A 10 2.63 0.86 -8.98
N GLU A 11 2.28 -0.40 -9.19
CA GLU A 11 1.09 -0.82 -9.94
C GLU A 11 -0.18 -0.27 -9.27
N ALA A 12 -0.36 -0.49 -7.98
CA ALA A 12 -1.54 -0.03 -7.25
C ALA A 12 -1.65 1.51 -7.15
N VAL A 13 -0.53 2.23 -7.13
CA VAL A 13 -0.53 3.70 -7.19
C VAL A 13 -0.92 4.19 -8.59
N THR A 14 -0.45 3.49 -9.64
CA THR A 14 -0.81 3.76 -11.03
C THR A 14 -2.30 3.51 -11.27
N ASP A 15 -2.86 2.42 -10.71
CA ASP A 15 -4.29 2.09 -10.78
C ASP A 15 -5.21 3.15 -10.15
N LEU A 16 -4.65 4.00 -9.27
CA LEU A 16 -5.37 5.10 -8.63
C LEU A 16 -5.18 6.44 -9.37
N ASP A 17 -4.63 6.43 -10.58
CA ASP A 17 -4.25 7.60 -11.39
C ASP A 17 -3.24 8.53 -10.68
N HIS A 18 -2.35 7.96 -9.86
CA HIS A 18 -1.34 8.71 -9.13
C HIS A 18 0.09 8.26 -9.44
N SER A 19 1.03 9.17 -9.19
CA SER A 19 2.47 8.92 -9.23
C SER A 19 2.98 8.57 -7.84
N LYS A 20 3.94 7.64 -7.69
CA LYS A 20 4.55 7.27 -6.38
C LYS A 20 5.08 8.49 -5.60
N GLY A 21 5.52 9.54 -6.30
CA GLY A 21 6.02 10.79 -5.72
C GLY A 21 4.96 11.81 -5.30
N GLU A 22 3.70 11.65 -5.72
CA GLU A 22 2.62 12.62 -5.50
C GLU A 22 1.39 11.99 -4.81
N PHE A 23 1.51 10.75 -4.33
CA PHE A 23 0.37 10.02 -3.81
C PHE A 23 -0.26 10.74 -2.60
N PRO A 24 -1.56 11.11 -2.67
CA PRO A 24 -2.17 11.90 -1.62
C PRO A 24 -2.26 11.13 -0.30
N ARG A 25 -1.72 11.68 0.78
CA ARG A 25 -1.74 11.04 2.11
C ARG A 25 -3.15 10.65 2.59
N HIS A 26 -4.16 11.43 2.25
CA HIS A 26 -5.56 11.13 2.60
C HIS A 26 -6.12 9.90 1.88
N ARG A 27 -5.53 9.51 0.74
CA ARG A 27 -5.88 8.28 -0.01
C ARG A 27 -5.04 7.08 0.37
N ALA A 28 -4.10 7.22 1.30
CA ALA A 28 -3.22 6.12 1.69
C ALA A 28 -4.02 4.92 2.25
N ALA A 29 -5.15 5.17 2.91
CA ALA A 29 -6.06 4.11 3.35
C ALA A 29 -6.70 3.34 2.18
N GLU A 30 -7.02 4.02 1.08
CA GLU A 30 -7.60 3.43 -0.13
C GLU A 30 -6.59 2.50 -0.81
N LEU A 31 -5.35 2.96 -0.96
CA LEU A 31 -4.25 2.15 -1.50
C LEU A 31 -3.99 0.88 -0.68
N VAL A 32 -4.01 0.99 0.65
CA VAL A 32 -3.83 -0.16 1.54
C VAL A 32 -4.96 -1.18 1.37
N ASN A 33 -6.20 -0.71 1.20
CA ASN A 33 -7.34 -1.60 0.98
C ASN A 33 -7.30 -2.28 -0.38
N LEU A 34 -6.90 -1.56 -1.44
CA LEU A 34 -6.73 -2.11 -2.78
C LEU A 34 -5.73 -3.27 -2.77
N LEU A 35 -4.51 -3.03 -2.26
CA LEU A 35 -3.44 -4.02 -2.17
C LEU A 35 -3.78 -5.19 -1.24
N ALA A 36 -4.51 -4.93 -0.15
CA ALA A 36 -4.94 -5.96 0.77
C ALA A 36 -5.98 -6.91 0.14
N SER A 37 -6.79 -6.44 -0.82
CA SER A 37 -7.85 -7.22 -1.44
C SER A 37 -7.33 -8.44 -2.21
N GLU A 38 -6.11 -8.35 -2.75
CA GLU A 38 -5.44 -9.43 -3.50
C GLU A 38 -4.94 -10.56 -2.60
N ILE A 39 -4.76 -10.31 -1.31
CA ILE A 39 -4.20 -11.27 -0.36
C ILE A 39 -5.30 -12.21 0.13
N ARG A 40 -5.39 -13.41 -0.44
CA ARG A 40 -6.43 -14.40 -0.09
C ARG A 40 -6.38 -14.92 1.35
N ARG A 41 -5.20 -14.96 1.97
CA ARG A 41 -5.00 -15.44 3.35
C ARG A 41 -5.21 -14.28 4.32
N GLU A 42 -6.27 -14.35 5.12
CA GLU A 42 -6.70 -13.28 6.04
C GLU A 42 -5.59 -12.86 7.01
N GLU A 43 -4.88 -13.82 7.60
CA GLU A 43 -3.79 -13.56 8.52
C GLU A 43 -2.64 -12.79 7.85
N LYS A 44 -2.37 -13.07 6.56
CA LYS A 44 -1.37 -12.34 5.78
C LYS A 44 -1.86 -10.96 5.38
N ARG A 45 -3.17 -10.82 5.11
CA ARG A 45 -3.82 -9.56 4.76
C ARG A 45 -3.73 -8.57 5.92
N ILE A 46 -4.04 -9.02 7.13
CA ILE A 46 -3.97 -8.20 8.35
C ILE A 46 -2.53 -7.72 8.59
N VAL A 47 -1.54 -8.62 8.51
CA VAL A 47 -0.12 -8.27 8.67
C VAL A 47 0.32 -7.26 7.60
N PHE A 48 -0.11 -7.44 6.36
CA PHE A 48 0.19 -6.50 5.28
C PHE A 48 -0.40 -5.11 5.55
N GLN A 49 -1.68 -5.03 5.91
CA GLN A 49 -2.35 -3.76 6.21
C GLN A 49 -1.65 -3.02 7.36
N GLN A 50 -1.29 -3.71 8.44
CA GLN A 50 -0.56 -3.13 9.57
C GLN A 50 0.80 -2.57 9.15
N ASN A 51 1.57 -3.34 8.37
CA ASN A 51 2.87 -2.92 7.87
C ASN A 51 2.78 -1.68 6.96
N MET A 52 1.78 -1.63 6.09
CA MET A 52 1.57 -0.48 5.20
C MET A 52 1.16 0.78 5.97
N VAL A 53 0.22 0.67 6.92
CA VAL A 53 -0.17 1.81 7.77
C VAL A 53 1.03 2.34 8.55
N LYS A 54 1.89 1.45 9.06
CA LYS A 54 3.12 1.85 9.74
C LYS A 54 4.05 2.62 8.80
N LYS A 55 4.28 2.12 7.59
CA LYS A 55 5.15 2.77 6.59
C LYS A 55 4.62 4.12 6.12
N ILE A 56 3.29 4.25 5.95
CA ILE A 56 2.63 5.54 5.64
C ILE A 56 2.85 6.55 6.77
N LYS A 57 2.79 6.11 8.03
CA LYS A 57 3.08 6.98 9.19
C LYS A 57 4.56 7.40 9.25
N GLU A 58 5.49 6.52 8.87
CA GLU A 58 6.93 6.79 8.85
C GLU A 58 7.34 7.76 7.72
N ILE A 59 6.75 7.62 6.53
CA ILE A 59 6.89 8.62 5.43
C ILE A 59 6.12 9.93 5.79
N GLY A 60 5.21 9.80 6.75
CA GLY A 60 4.34 10.81 7.32
C GLY A 60 5.03 11.84 8.22
N ALA A 61 6.00 11.38 8.99
CA ALA A 61 6.75 12.15 10.00
C ALA A 61 7.94 12.89 9.37
#